data_AF-A0A850HCY8-F1
#
_entry.id   AF-A0A850HCY8-F1
#
_cell.length_a   1.000
_cell.length_b   1.000
_cell.length_c   1.000
_cell.angle_alpha   90.00
_cell.angle_beta   90.00
_cell.angle_gamma   90.00
#
_symmetry.space_group_name_H-M   'P 1'
#
loop_
_entity.id
_entity.type
_entity.pdbx_description
1 polymer ?
#
loop_
_entity_poly.entity_id
_entity_poly.type
_entity_poly.pdbx_seq_one_letter_code
_entity_poly.pdbx_strand_id
1 'polypeptide(L)'
;MKCPICGQELKPGKKDPNYLLCYNCKKKFKVPAQKASGKTEKKEVDEEEIHAPKYANIPPKHVREKREQEMRRAYDEMLAVGDGKKKKNKPARRVEEPEDDFYEDDYEDEKMSKAPIIILAIAILIVIAVIAFLLLR
;
A
#
# COMPACT_ATOMS: atom_id res chain seq x y z
N MET A 1 11.68 -38.50 -21.77
CA MET A 1 12.06 -39.55 -20.78
C MET A 1 11.59 -40.88 -21.36
N LYS A 2 12.40 -41.94 -21.30
CA LYS A 2 12.00 -43.26 -21.84
C LYS A 2 11.10 -43.99 -20.83
N CYS A 3 10.15 -44.77 -21.31
CA CYS A 3 9.28 -45.61 -20.50
C CYS A 3 10.12 -46.75 -19.88
N PRO A 4 10.07 -46.97 -18.55
CA PRO A 4 10.81 -48.06 -17.92
C PRO A 4 10.28 -49.46 -18.26
N ILE A 5 9.13 -49.55 -18.91
CA ILE A 5 8.45 -50.83 -19.23
C ILE A 5 8.72 -51.25 -20.68
N CYS A 6 8.67 -50.32 -21.63
CA CYS A 6 8.78 -50.63 -23.06
C CYS A 6 9.87 -49.83 -23.80
N GLY A 7 10.67 -49.03 -23.08
CA GLY A 7 11.78 -48.25 -23.65
C GLY A 7 11.40 -47.09 -24.57
N GLN A 8 10.13 -46.97 -24.95
CA GLN A 8 9.62 -45.94 -25.87
C GLN A 8 9.56 -44.55 -25.22
N GLU A 9 9.68 -43.49 -26.02
CA GLU A 9 9.64 -42.12 -25.50
C GLU A 9 8.26 -41.76 -24.94
N LEU A 10 8.25 -41.30 -23.69
CA LEU A 10 7.04 -40.78 -23.05
C LEU A 10 6.73 -39.38 -23.58
N LYS A 11 5.46 -39.13 -23.91
CA LYS A 11 4.97 -37.83 -24.39
C LYS A 11 4.17 -37.13 -23.28
N PRO A 12 4.21 -35.79 -23.18
CA PRO A 12 3.39 -35.06 -22.21
C PRO A 12 1.90 -35.28 -22.47
N GLY A 13 1.14 -35.48 -21.41
CA GLY A 13 -0.30 -35.70 -21.52
C GLY A 13 -1.06 -34.45 -21.92
N LYS A 14 -2.08 -34.61 -22.77
CA LYS A 14 -2.99 -33.50 -23.14
C LYS A 14 -3.87 -33.02 -21.98
N LYS A 15 -4.08 -33.85 -20.94
CA LYS A 15 -4.94 -33.54 -19.79
C LYS A 15 -4.18 -32.92 -18.62
N ASP A 16 -2.95 -33.37 -18.36
CA ASP A 16 -2.13 -32.89 -17.25
C ASP A 16 -0.67 -32.73 -17.70
N PRO A 17 -0.08 -31.51 -17.62
CA PRO A 17 1.33 -31.30 -17.95
C PRO A 17 2.28 -31.96 -16.93
N ASN A 18 1.75 -32.40 -15.78
CA ASN A 18 2.51 -33.04 -14.70
C ASN A 18 2.73 -34.55 -14.92
N TYR A 19 2.13 -35.14 -15.95
CA TYR A 19 2.24 -36.57 -16.26
C TYR A 19 2.70 -36.80 -17.70
N LEU A 20 3.66 -37.72 -17.86
CA LEU A 20 4.09 -38.24 -19.14
C LEU A 20 3.37 -39.57 -19.42
N LEU A 21 2.77 -39.71 -20.60
CA LEU A 21 2.09 -40.93 -21.01
C LEU A 21 2.94 -41.75 -21.96
N CYS A 22 2.91 -43.07 -21.76
CA CYS A 22 3.34 -44.06 -22.73
C CYS A 22 2.12 -44.55 -23.53
N TYR A 23 2.08 -44.32 -24.84
CA TYR A 23 0.96 -44.80 -25.67
C TYR A 23 0.91 -46.31 -25.84
N ASN A 24 2.05 -46.99 -25.74
CA ASN A 24 2.14 -48.45 -25.86
C ASN A 24 1.66 -49.16 -24.57
N CYS A 25 2.19 -48.77 -23.40
CA CYS A 25 1.78 -49.34 -22.11
C CYS A 25 0.52 -48.71 -21.50
N LYS A 26 -0.02 -47.62 -22.08
CA LYS A 26 -1.14 -46.81 -21.53
C LYS A 26 -0.95 -46.33 -20.08
N LYS A 27 0.29 -46.33 -19.57
CA LYS A 27 0.62 -45.88 -18.20
C LYS A 27 1.05 -44.42 -18.20
N LYS A 28 0.74 -43.75 -17.09
CA LYS A 28 1.15 -42.38 -16.77
C LYS A 28 2.30 -42.39 -15.76
N PHE A 29 3.32 -41.59 -16.02
CA PHE A 29 4.49 -41.42 -15.15
C PHE A 29 4.54 -39.96 -14.70
N LYS A 30 4.81 -39.71 -13.42
CA LYS A 30 4.94 -38.36 -12.90
C LYS A 30 6.23 -37.72 -13.43
N VAL A 31 6.15 -36.46 -13.88
CA VAL A 31 7.34 -35.70 -14.28
C VAL A 31 8.21 -35.48 -13.02
N PRO A 32 9.50 -35.83 -13.02
CA PRO A 32 10.37 -35.49 -11.90
C PRO A 32 10.51 -33.96 -11.80
N ALA A 33 10.35 -33.44 -10.59
CA ALA A 33 10.25 -32.01 -10.28
C ALA A 33 11.42 -31.17 -10.85
N GLN A 34 12.56 -31.80 -11.14
CA GLN A 34 13.76 -31.16 -11.67
C GLN A 34 13.61 -30.54 -13.07
N LYS A 35 12.51 -30.78 -13.79
CA LYS A 35 12.21 -30.12 -15.09
C LYS A 35 11.02 -29.16 -15.06
N ALA A 36 10.40 -28.94 -13.90
CA ALA A 36 9.34 -27.93 -13.72
C ALA A 36 9.90 -26.52 -13.40
N SER A 37 11.22 -26.38 -13.26
CA SER A 37 11.92 -25.13 -12.99
C SER A 37 12.54 -24.55 -14.27
N GLY A 38 11.74 -24.38 -15.32
CA GLY A 38 12.07 -23.50 -16.44
C GLY A 38 11.58 -22.09 -16.12
N LYS A 39 12.50 -21.21 -15.69
CA LYS A 39 12.27 -19.77 -15.45
C LYS A 39 11.72 -19.08 -16.70
N THR A 40 10.66 -18.29 -16.55
CA THR A 40 10.39 -17.09 -17.35
C THR A 40 10.01 -15.96 -16.41
N GLU A 41 11.04 -15.21 -16.05
CA GLU A 41 11.12 -13.74 -15.97
C GLU A 41 9.83 -12.94 -15.68
N LYS A 42 9.82 -12.33 -14.48
CA LYS A 42 9.29 -11.02 -14.10
C LYS A 42 8.02 -10.52 -14.83
N LYS A 43 6.89 -10.66 -14.15
CA LYS A 43 6.10 -9.49 -13.76
C LYS A 43 5.77 -9.66 -12.28
N GLU A 44 6.10 -8.64 -11.49
CA GLU A 44 5.51 -8.40 -10.17
C GLU A 44 4.00 -8.26 -10.40
N VAL A 45 3.33 -9.40 -10.51
CA VAL A 45 1.88 -9.46 -10.41
C VAL A 45 1.64 -9.37 -8.92
N ASP A 46 1.13 -8.21 -8.47
CA ASP A 46 0.72 -7.95 -7.09
C ASP A 46 0.23 -9.24 -6.46
N GLU A 47 0.80 -9.61 -5.31
CA GLU A 47 0.41 -10.81 -4.57
C GLU A 47 -1.12 -10.83 -4.27
N GLU A 48 -1.76 -9.65 -4.32
CA GLU A 48 -3.21 -9.43 -4.27
C GLU A 48 -4.00 -9.97 -5.48
N GLU A 49 -3.40 -10.18 -6.66
CA GLU A 49 -4.10 -10.78 -7.81
C GLU A 49 -4.23 -12.30 -7.65
N ILE A 50 -3.34 -12.91 -6.85
CA ILE A 50 -3.34 -14.34 -6.57
C ILE A 50 -4.36 -14.69 -5.46
N HIS A 51 -4.70 -13.75 -4.58
CA HIS A 51 -5.66 -13.96 -3.48
C HIS A 51 -7.13 -13.73 -3.85
N ALA A 52 -7.45 -13.24 -5.06
CA ALA A 52 -8.84 -13.23 -5.52
C ALA A 52 -9.26 -14.68 -5.82
N PRO A 53 -10.27 -15.26 -5.12
CA PRO A 53 -10.73 -16.60 -5.43
C PRO A 53 -11.16 -16.63 -6.89
N LYS A 54 -10.54 -17.50 -7.69
CA LYS A 54 -10.75 -17.63 -9.15
C LYS A 54 -12.21 -17.94 -9.57
N TYR A 55 -13.10 -18.10 -8.59
CA TYR A 55 -14.53 -18.38 -8.74
C TYR A 55 -15.44 -17.36 -8.03
N ALA A 56 -14.92 -16.21 -7.60
CA ALA A 56 -15.78 -15.17 -7.08
C ALA A 56 -16.50 -14.47 -8.26
N ASN A 57 -17.81 -14.27 -8.17
CA ASN A 57 -18.58 -13.47 -9.13
C ASN A 57 -18.28 -11.95 -8.98
N ILE A 58 -17.03 -11.62 -8.67
CA ILE A 58 -16.55 -10.28 -8.41
C ILE A 58 -16.15 -9.69 -9.77
N PRO A 59 -16.65 -8.50 -10.12
CA PRO A 59 -16.21 -7.80 -11.33
C PRO A 59 -14.69 -7.66 -11.37
N PRO A 60 -14.06 -7.71 -12.56
CA PRO A 60 -12.61 -7.59 -12.71
C PRO A 60 -12.05 -6.37 -11.97
N LYS A 61 -10.80 -6.46 -11.48
CA LYS A 61 -10.16 -5.42 -10.64
C LYS A 61 -10.32 -4.01 -11.22
N HIS A 62 -10.08 -3.84 -12.52
CA HIS A 62 -10.19 -2.54 -13.20
C HIS A 62 -11.62 -1.95 -13.15
N VAL A 63 -12.66 -2.79 -13.19
CA VAL A 63 -14.06 -2.34 -13.08
C VAL A 63 -14.33 -1.86 -11.65
N ARG A 64 -13.81 -2.61 -10.67
CA ARG A 64 -13.96 -2.31 -9.25
C ARG A 64 -13.22 -1.02 -8.88
N GLU A 65 -11.98 -0.89 -9.31
CA GLU A 65 -11.14 0.30 -9.08
C GLU A 65 -11.72 1.54 -9.76
N LYS A 66 -12.23 1.43 -10.99
CA LYS A 66 -12.89 2.56 -11.67
C LYS A 66 -14.11 3.05 -10.89
N ARG A 67 -14.93 2.14 -10.40
CA ARG A 67 -16.12 2.46 -9.59
C ARG A 67 -15.72 3.10 -8.26
N GLU A 68 -14.70 2.56 -7.60
CA GLU A 68 -14.22 3.09 -6.33
C GLU A 68 -13.59 4.48 -6.49
N GLN A 69 -12.79 4.69 -7.54
CA GLN A 69 -12.16 5.96 -7.83
C GLN A 69 -13.20 7.04 -8.16
N GLU A 70 -14.27 6.69 -8.87
CA GLU A 70 -15.40 7.59 -9.12
C GLU A 70 -16.09 8.00 -7.81
N MET A 71 -16.37 7.04 -6.93
CA MET A 71 -16.98 7.31 -5.61
C MET A 71 -16.08 8.20 -4.73
N ARG A 72 -14.77 7.91 -4.69
CA ARG A 72 -13.78 8.70 -3.95
C ARG A 72 -13.70 10.13 -4.49
N ARG A 73 -13.64 10.31 -5.81
CA ARG A 73 -13.60 11.64 -6.45
C ARG A 73 -14.85 12.45 -6.16
N ALA A 74 -16.03 11.84 -6.23
CA ALA A 74 -17.29 12.51 -5.91
C ALA A 74 -17.33 12.97 -4.44
N TYR A 75 -16.81 12.16 -3.52
CA TYR A 75 -16.68 12.52 -2.12
C TYR A 75 -15.71 13.70 -1.92
N ASP A 76 -14.53 13.63 -2.53
CA ASP A 76 -13.53 14.70 -2.49
C ASP A 76 -14.07 16.02 -3.06
N GLU A 77 -14.91 15.94 -4.10
CA GLU A 77 -15.57 17.09 -4.71
C GLU A 77 -16.61 17.71 -3.76
N MET A 78 -17.50 16.91 -3.17
CA MET A 78 -18.48 17.41 -2.18
C MET A 78 -17.80 18.05 -0.97
N LEU A 79 -16.69 17.46 -0.50
CA LEU A 79 -15.91 18.01 0.61
C LEU A 79 -15.20 19.32 0.22
N ALA A 80 -14.84 19.49 -1.06
CA ALA A 80 -14.14 20.68 -1.55
C ALA A 80 -15.05 21.90 -1.81
N VAL A 81 -16.38 21.75 -1.86
CA VAL A 81 -17.32 22.87 -2.16
C VAL A 81 -17.39 23.91 -1.02
N GLY A 82 -16.92 23.60 0.20
CA GLY A 82 -16.91 24.53 1.34
C GLY A 82 -15.63 25.35 1.52
N ASP A 83 -14.49 24.84 1.03
CA ASP A 83 -13.21 25.51 1.11
C ASP A 83 -12.99 26.28 -0.19
N GLY A 84 -13.06 27.61 -0.19
CA GLY A 84 -12.77 28.47 -1.36
C GLY A 84 -11.35 28.35 -1.94
N LYS A 85 -10.61 27.29 -1.60
CA LYS A 85 -9.26 26.96 -2.05
C LYS A 85 -9.34 25.95 -3.19
N LYS A 86 -9.13 26.43 -4.43
CA LYS A 86 -8.91 25.55 -5.59
C LYS A 86 -7.73 24.61 -5.30
N LYS A 87 -7.99 23.32 -5.08
CA LYS A 87 -6.93 22.30 -4.93
C LYS A 87 -6.13 22.26 -6.24
N LYS A 88 -4.82 22.52 -6.16
CA LYS A 88 -3.90 22.33 -7.29
C LYS A 88 -3.86 20.82 -7.58
N ASN A 89 -4.08 20.42 -8.84
CA ASN A 89 -3.95 19.03 -9.28
C ASN A 89 -2.53 18.52 -8.97
N LYS A 90 -2.36 17.82 -7.86
CA LYS A 90 -1.19 16.97 -7.64
C LYS A 90 -1.39 15.69 -8.46
N PRO A 91 -0.37 15.20 -9.17
CA PRO A 91 -0.47 13.89 -9.81
C PRO A 91 -0.79 12.86 -8.72
N ALA A 92 -1.63 11.88 -9.06
CA ALA A 92 -1.99 10.78 -8.18
C ALA A 92 -0.73 9.98 -7.85
N ARG A 93 -0.01 10.40 -6.81
CA ARG A 93 1.01 9.59 -6.15
C ARG A 93 0.26 8.37 -5.64
N ARG A 94 0.69 7.16 -6.02
CA ARG A 94 0.24 5.90 -5.43
C ARG A 94 0.22 6.13 -3.92
N VAL A 95 -0.97 6.20 -3.35
CA VAL A 95 -1.15 6.46 -1.92
C VAL A 95 -0.65 5.17 -1.27
N GLU A 96 0.60 5.20 -0.81
CA GLU A 96 1.03 4.31 0.26
C GLU A 96 -0.01 4.50 1.37
N GLU A 97 -0.64 3.39 1.77
CA GLU A 97 -1.54 3.30 2.91
C GLU A 97 -0.95 4.15 4.04
N PRO A 98 -1.68 5.17 4.57
CA PRO A 98 -1.14 5.96 5.66
C PRO A 98 -0.78 4.98 6.78
N GLU A 99 0.51 4.82 7.06
CA GLU A 99 0.95 4.11 8.26
C GLU A 99 0.27 4.81 9.46
N ASP A 100 -0.15 4.00 10.42
CA ASP A 100 -0.93 4.39 11.60
C ASP A 100 -0.07 5.17 12.62
N ASP A 101 0.57 6.27 12.21
CA ASP A 101 1.38 7.16 13.06
C ASP A 101 0.71 8.52 13.32
N PHE A 102 -0.60 8.66 13.06
CA PHE A 102 -1.37 9.89 13.33
C PHE A 102 -1.67 10.15 14.83
N TYR A 103 -1.16 9.34 15.77
CA TYR A 103 -1.34 9.54 17.21
C TYR A 103 -0.05 9.90 17.94
N GLU A 104 0.75 10.81 17.36
CA GLU A 104 1.83 11.48 18.09
C GLU A 104 1.41 12.92 18.47
N ASP A 105 0.83 13.01 19.66
CA ASP A 105 1.02 14.12 20.62
C ASP A 105 0.53 15.53 20.24
N ASP A 106 -0.75 15.68 19.88
CA ASP A 106 -1.43 17.00 19.86
C ASP A 106 -2.21 17.24 21.17
N TYR A 107 -1.63 16.86 22.32
CA TYR A 107 -2.12 17.25 23.64
C TYR A 107 -1.84 18.75 23.86
N GLU A 108 -2.84 19.56 23.48
CA GLU A 108 -3.19 20.83 24.12
C GLU A 108 -2.05 21.88 24.22
N ASP A 109 -1.56 22.36 23.07
CA ASP A 109 -1.07 23.74 22.99
C ASP A 109 -2.27 24.67 22.71
N GLU A 110 -3.23 24.61 23.64
CA GLU A 110 -4.33 25.55 23.76
C GLU A 110 -3.71 26.94 23.66
N LYS A 111 -4.14 27.72 22.66
CA LYS A 111 -3.59 29.04 22.31
C LYS A 111 -3.68 30.01 23.49
N MET A 112 -2.81 29.86 24.48
CA MET A 112 -2.46 30.91 25.41
C MET A 112 -1.90 32.01 24.52
N SER A 113 -2.69 33.08 24.35
CA SER A 113 -2.24 34.23 23.60
C SER A 113 -0.82 34.58 24.05
N LYS A 114 0.13 34.62 23.12
CA LYS A 114 1.53 34.94 23.45
C LYS A 114 1.65 36.36 24.06
N ALA A 115 0.61 37.18 23.92
CA ALA A 115 0.51 38.54 24.42
C ALA A 115 0.63 38.66 25.96
N PRO A 116 -0.18 38.01 26.82
CA PRO A 116 -0.02 38.05 28.27
C PRO A 116 1.34 37.53 28.74
N ILE A 117 1.88 36.48 28.11
CA ILE A 117 3.20 35.94 28.48
C ILE A 117 4.30 36.96 28.17
N ILE A 118 4.25 37.61 27.01
CA ILE A 118 5.22 38.65 26.62
C ILE A 118 5.09 39.90 27.54
N ILE A 119 3.87 40.29 27.91
CA ILE A 119 3.64 41.44 28.80
C ILE A 119 4.21 41.18 30.20
N LEU A 120 4.02 39.97 30.74
CA LEU A 120 4.56 39.59 32.05
C LEU A 120 6.11 39.58 32.05
N ALA A 121 6.73 39.10 30.97
CA ALA A 121 8.19 39.09 30.85
C ALA A 121 8.78 40.52 30.88
N ILE A 122 8.16 41.47 30.18
CA ILE A 122 8.61 42.88 30.17
C ILE A 122 8.45 43.53 31.55
N ALA A 123 7.32 43.26 32.24
CA ALA A 123 7.09 43.80 33.57
C ALA A 123 8.15 43.33 34.59
N ILE A 124 8.53 42.05 34.55
CA ILE A 124 9.56 41.48 35.43
C ILE A 124 10.92 42.14 35.17
N LEU A 125 11.30 42.38 33.92
CA LEU A 125 12.57 43.03 33.58
C LEU A 125 12.65 44.46 34.12
N ILE A 126 11.55 45.23 34.05
CA ILE A 126 11.49 46.59 34.59
C ILE A 126 11.66 46.57 36.11
N VAL A 127 11.00 45.65 36.81
CA VAL A 127 11.12 45.52 38.27
C VAL A 127 12.55 45.17 38.68
N ILE A 128 13.19 44.23 37.98
CA ILE A 128 14.60 43.87 38.24
C ILE A 128 15.51 45.08 38.00
N ALA A 129 15.29 45.86 36.93
CA ALA A 129 16.08 47.05 36.64
C ALA A 129 15.91 48.15 37.71
N VAL A 130 14.70 48.34 38.25
CA VAL A 130 14.45 49.29 39.34
C VAL A 130 15.12 48.83 40.64
N ILE A 131 15.02 47.54 40.98
CA ILE A 131 15.70 47.00 42.17
C ILE A 131 17.21 47.13 42.02
N ALA A 132 17.77 46.78 40.86
CA ALA A 132 19.19 46.97 40.58
C ALA A 132 19.59 48.44 40.68
N PHE A 133 18.81 49.37 40.12
CA PHE A 133 19.06 50.81 40.22
C PHE A 133 19.02 51.32 41.67
N LEU A 134 18.12 50.80 42.50
CA LEU A 134 18.04 51.11 43.92
C LEU A 134 19.16 50.47 44.76
N LEU A 135 19.77 49.37 44.29
CA LEU A 135 20.90 48.71 44.95
C LEU A 135 22.27 49.23 44.47
N LEU A 136 22.34 49.79 43.26
CA LEU A 136 23.53 50.42 42.66
C LEU A 136 23.65 51.92 42.97
N ARG A 137 22.65 52.50 43.64
CA ARG A 137 22.63 53.90 44.08
C ARG A 137 22.70 53.98 45.60
#